data_AF-A0A7N0T546-F1
#
_entry.id   AF-A0A7N0T546-F1
#
_cell.length_a   1.000
_cell.length_b   1.000
_cell.length_c   1.000
_cell.angle_alpha   90.00
_cell.angle_beta   90.00
_cell.angle_gamma   90.00
#
_symmetry.space_group_name_H-M   'P 1'
#
loop_
_entity.id
_entity.type
_entity.pdbx_description
1 polymer ?
#
loop_
_entity_poly.entity_id
_entity_poly.type
_entity_poly.pdbx_seq_one_letter_code
_entity_poly.pdbx_strand_id
1 'polypeptide(L)'
;MAEDGDAPRHSCLKLELDGADPVFVKGTWFESRFDLAVTDGQDAWICIASEDEVEDRASQWDQPVAEYVQLAERYLGFQQPDSVYKFVDAGDGQKRLSWTFEKEGIKLEWRWKCKPAADSKRVTAGILDFLMDANITLSEEVIRKGRSFDRLKAEAEQCLAQSEKFSKEKEEFEAAIYKKS
;
A
#
# COMPACT_ATOMS: atom_id res chain seq x y z
N MET A 1 -23.32 16.87 -8.31
CA MET A 1 -22.01 16.73 -7.64
C MET A 1 -22.27 15.97 -6.38
N ALA A 2 -21.97 14.67 -6.38
CA ALA A 2 -22.00 13.88 -5.16
C ALA A 2 -20.71 14.21 -4.40
N GLU A 3 -20.83 14.60 -3.14
CA GLU A 3 -19.68 14.62 -2.23
C GLU A 3 -19.24 13.15 -2.07
N ASP A 4 -18.06 12.85 -2.61
CA ASP A 4 -17.36 11.60 -2.38
C ASP A 4 -16.86 11.66 -0.93
N GLY A 5 -17.70 11.22 0.02
CA GLY A 5 -17.28 11.09 1.41
C GLY A 5 -16.12 10.11 1.46
N ASP A 6 -14.95 10.58 1.87
CA ASP A 6 -13.65 9.87 1.81
C ASP A 6 -13.78 8.47 2.40
N ALA A 7 -13.92 7.47 1.54
CA ALA A 7 -13.97 6.09 1.97
C ALA A 7 -12.62 5.73 2.59
N PRO A 8 -12.58 4.99 3.72
CA PRO A 8 -11.32 4.71 4.38
C PRO A 8 -10.39 3.93 3.47
N ARG A 9 -9.10 4.28 3.51
CA ARG A 9 -8.05 3.55 2.80
C ARG A 9 -7.75 2.27 3.58
N HIS A 10 -7.26 1.26 2.87
CA HIS A 10 -6.98 -0.04 3.46
C HIS A 10 -5.61 -0.54 3.04
N SER A 11 -4.92 -1.20 3.96
CA SER A 11 -3.70 -1.94 3.66
C SER A 11 -3.73 -3.29 4.37
N CYS A 12 -2.99 -4.26 3.83
CA CYS A 12 -2.73 -5.52 4.51
C CYS A 12 -1.32 -6.00 4.18
N LEU A 13 -0.53 -6.25 5.21
CA LEU A 13 0.88 -6.60 5.11
C LEU A 13 1.15 -7.85 5.95
N LYS A 14 1.88 -8.81 5.38
CA LYS A 14 2.60 -9.81 6.18
C LYS A 14 3.85 -9.13 6.72
N LEU A 15 3.85 -8.82 8.00
CA LEU A 15 4.89 -8.08 8.69
C LEU A 15 5.91 -9.04 9.28
N GLU A 16 7.15 -8.97 8.78
CA GLU A 16 8.28 -9.71 9.35
C GLU A 16 8.78 -9.01 10.61
N LEU A 17 8.93 -9.78 11.69
CA LEU A 17 9.29 -9.28 13.02
C LEU A 17 10.74 -9.60 13.38
N ASP A 18 11.35 -8.75 14.21
CA ASP A 18 12.69 -8.95 14.74
C ASP A 18 12.73 -10.13 15.73
N GLY A 19 13.25 -11.27 15.25
CA GLY A 19 13.46 -12.47 16.07
C GLY A 19 12.18 -13.23 16.46
N ALA A 20 11.07 -13.03 15.74
CA ALA A 20 9.79 -13.69 15.98
C ALA A 20 9.10 -14.09 14.67
N ASP A 21 8.09 -14.97 14.76
CA ASP A 21 7.28 -15.36 13.61
C ASP A 21 6.49 -14.16 13.06
N PRO A 22 6.32 -14.06 11.73
CA PRO A 22 5.62 -12.95 11.11
C PRO A 22 4.13 -12.93 11.47
N VAL A 23 3.54 -11.74 11.43
CA VAL A 23 2.10 -11.52 11.65
C VAL A 23 1.47 -10.84 10.44
N PHE A 24 0.18 -11.03 10.23
CA PHE A 24 -0.58 -10.24 9.26
C PHE A 24 -1.16 -9.02 9.97
N VAL A 25 -0.96 -7.84 9.39
CA VAL A 25 -1.50 -6.56 9.87
C VAL A 25 -2.38 -5.97 8.77
N LYS A 26 -3.67 -5.86 9.05
CA LYS A 26 -4.62 -5.10 8.23
C LYS A 26 -4.86 -3.74 8.87
N GLY A 27 -4.61 -2.67 8.12
CA GLY A 27 -4.91 -1.31 8.52
C GLY A 27 -6.14 -0.77 7.80
N THR A 28 -6.99 -0.06 8.53
CA THR A 28 -8.06 0.80 7.99
C THR A 28 -7.73 2.23 8.40
N TRP A 29 -7.51 3.08 7.41
CA TRP A 29 -6.93 4.41 7.57
C TRP A 29 -7.96 5.48 7.22
N PHE A 30 -8.23 6.35 8.18
CA PHE A 30 -9.05 7.55 8.01
C PHE A 30 -8.13 8.77 7.95
N GLU A 31 -8.68 9.98 7.83
CA GLU A 31 -7.88 11.21 7.84
C GLU A 31 -7.25 11.48 9.23
N SER A 32 -8.01 11.23 10.28
CA SER A 32 -7.72 11.61 11.68
C SER A 32 -7.50 10.43 12.63
N ARG A 33 -7.80 9.20 12.19
CA ARG A 33 -7.76 7.99 13.01
C ARG A 33 -7.39 6.76 12.18
N PHE A 34 -7.14 5.64 12.86
CA PHE A 34 -6.93 4.36 12.20
C PHE A 34 -7.37 3.19 13.07
N ASP A 35 -7.65 2.06 12.43
CA ASP A 35 -7.92 0.78 13.07
C ASP A 35 -6.94 -0.26 12.53
N LEU A 36 -6.37 -1.05 13.44
CA LEU A 36 -5.49 -2.17 13.09
C LEU A 36 -6.11 -3.48 13.54
N ALA A 37 -6.10 -4.46 12.66
CA ALA A 37 -6.35 -5.86 12.99
C ALA A 37 -5.08 -6.65 12.73
N VAL A 38 -4.60 -7.39 13.74
CA VAL A 38 -3.36 -8.17 13.69
C VAL A 38 -3.68 -9.63 13.97
N THR A 39 -3.08 -10.57 13.24
CA THR A 39 -3.19 -12.00 13.53
C THR A 39 -1.88 -12.73 13.24
N ASP A 40 -1.57 -13.72 14.05
CA ASP A 40 -0.48 -14.69 13.81
C ASP A 40 -1.00 -15.99 13.15
N GLY A 41 -2.30 -16.03 12.81
CA GLY A 41 -3.00 -17.19 12.27
C GLY A 41 -3.69 -18.06 13.31
N GLN A 42 -3.36 -17.93 14.59
CA GLN A 42 -4.04 -18.61 15.70
C GLN A 42 -4.88 -17.62 16.51
N ASP A 43 -4.24 -16.56 16.98
CA ASP A 43 -4.84 -15.49 17.76
C ASP A 43 -4.92 -14.20 16.94
N ALA A 44 -5.76 -13.28 17.42
CA ALA A 44 -5.87 -11.97 16.81
C ALA A 44 -5.98 -10.87 17.85
N TRP A 45 -5.53 -9.68 17.45
CA TRP A 45 -5.55 -8.48 18.27
C TRP A 45 -6.09 -7.30 17.46
N ILE A 46 -6.75 -6.39 18.15
CA ILE A 46 -7.34 -5.20 17.56
C ILE A 46 -6.79 -3.97 18.27
N CYS A 47 -6.43 -2.96 17.49
CA CYS A 47 -6.15 -1.61 17.97
C CYS A 47 -7.17 -0.68 17.31
N ILE A 48 -7.98 0.00 18.12
CA ILE A 48 -8.90 1.05 17.66
C ILE A 48 -8.32 2.34 18.18
N ALA A 49 -7.64 3.10 17.32
CA ALA A 49 -7.04 4.37 17.71
C ALA A 49 -8.07 5.48 17.48
N SER A 50 -8.65 6.03 18.55
CA SER A 50 -9.64 7.13 18.43
C SER A 50 -8.99 8.41 17.90
N GLU A 51 -9.79 9.34 17.37
CA GLU A 51 -9.27 10.64 16.93
C GLU A 51 -8.53 11.35 18.07
N ASP A 52 -9.13 11.39 19.27
CA ASP A 52 -8.51 11.97 20.46
C ASP A 52 -7.17 11.30 20.82
N GLU A 53 -7.10 9.96 20.81
CA GLU A 53 -5.86 9.24 21.13
C GLU A 53 -4.77 9.48 20.08
N VAL A 54 -5.15 9.60 18.80
CA VAL A 54 -4.23 9.88 17.71
C VAL A 54 -3.76 11.33 17.77
N GLU A 55 -4.62 12.28 18.10
CA GLU A 55 -4.28 13.69 18.31
C GLU A 55 -3.31 13.87 19.49
N ASP A 56 -3.59 13.24 20.62
CA ASP A 56 -2.72 13.22 21.79
C ASP A 56 -1.33 12.62 21.47
N ARG A 57 -1.27 11.63 20.58
CA ARG A 57 -0.01 11.01 20.16
C ARG A 57 0.74 11.84 19.12
N ALA A 58 0.04 12.44 18.18
CA ALA A 58 0.61 13.31 17.16
C ALA A 58 1.25 14.55 17.80
N SER A 59 0.56 15.14 18.78
CA SER A 59 1.06 16.31 19.54
C SER A 59 2.32 16.01 20.36
N GLN A 60 2.46 14.81 20.94
CA GLN A 60 3.70 14.39 21.63
C GLN A 60 4.95 14.40 20.73
N TRP A 61 4.75 14.41 19.41
CA TRP A 61 5.80 14.33 18.40
C TRP A 61 5.88 15.60 17.55
N ASP A 62 5.15 16.64 17.97
CA ASP A 62 5.02 17.93 17.30
C ASP A 62 4.71 17.79 15.80
N GLN A 63 3.75 16.91 15.46
CA GLN A 63 3.36 16.66 14.07
C GLN A 63 1.85 16.82 13.86
N PRO A 64 1.40 17.21 12.66
CA PRO A 64 -0.02 17.18 12.30
C PRO A 64 -0.59 15.76 12.38
N VAL A 65 -1.87 15.64 12.78
CA VAL A 65 -2.59 14.36 12.86
C VAL A 65 -2.53 13.58 11.54
N ALA A 66 -2.79 14.26 10.42
CA ALA A 66 -2.76 13.64 9.10
C ALA A 66 -1.37 13.07 8.76
N GLU A 67 -0.29 13.77 9.12
CA GLU A 67 1.08 13.27 8.90
C GLU A 67 1.39 12.05 9.77
N TYR A 68 0.90 12.02 11.02
CA TYR A 68 1.05 10.87 11.90
C TYR A 68 0.35 9.62 11.36
N VAL A 69 -0.89 9.77 10.87
CA VAL A 69 -1.64 8.67 10.29
C VAL A 69 -0.99 8.19 8.99
N GLN A 70 -0.56 9.12 8.12
CA GLN A 70 0.17 8.77 6.89
C GLN A 70 1.49 8.06 7.16
N LEU A 71 2.20 8.44 8.24
CA LEU A 71 3.42 7.76 8.67
C LEU A 71 3.11 6.31 9.07
N ALA A 72 2.06 6.09 9.85
CA ALA A 72 1.61 4.75 10.23
C ALA A 72 1.19 3.92 9.00
N GLU A 73 0.41 4.51 8.10
CA GLU A 73 -0.02 3.89 6.84
C GLU A 73 1.17 3.48 5.98
N ARG A 74 2.18 4.34 5.85
CA ARG A 74 3.39 4.03 5.09
C ARG A 74 4.14 2.82 5.64
N TYR A 75 4.31 2.75 6.96
CA TYR A 75 5.14 1.72 7.61
C TYR A 75 4.42 0.39 7.80
N LEU A 76 3.08 0.40 7.89
CA LEU A 76 2.26 -0.81 8.02
C LEU A 76 1.58 -1.22 6.71
N GLY A 77 1.55 -0.34 5.70
CA GLY A 77 1.14 -0.68 4.34
C GLY A 77 2.25 -1.36 3.55
N PHE A 78 3.50 -0.94 3.77
CA PHE A 78 4.68 -1.56 3.16
C PHE A 78 5.84 -1.59 4.17
N GLN A 79 6.39 -2.78 4.40
CA GLN A 79 7.48 -2.96 5.35
C GLN A 79 8.71 -2.15 4.91
N GLN A 80 9.22 -1.30 5.80
CA GLN A 80 10.41 -0.49 5.55
C GLN A 80 11.68 -1.28 5.90
N PRO A 81 12.66 -1.39 5.00
CA PRO A 81 13.83 -2.25 5.19
C PRO A 81 14.73 -1.81 6.36
N ASP A 82 14.81 -0.50 6.63
CA ASP A 82 15.68 0.06 7.68
C ASP A 82 14.98 0.15 9.05
N SER A 83 13.75 -0.37 9.14
CA SER A 83 12.94 -0.35 10.34
C SER A 83 12.95 -1.70 11.07
N VAL A 84 13.07 -1.65 12.39
CA VAL A 84 12.97 -2.84 13.25
C VAL A 84 11.55 -2.94 13.78
N TYR A 85 10.82 -3.97 13.38
CA TYR A 85 9.43 -4.21 13.78
C TYR A 85 9.34 -5.23 14.90
N LYS A 86 8.47 -4.97 15.88
CA LYS A 86 8.28 -5.83 17.05
C LYS A 86 6.81 -5.93 17.42
N PHE A 87 6.39 -7.14 17.80
CA PHE A 87 5.06 -7.42 18.32
C PHE A 87 5.17 -8.22 19.62
N VAL A 88 5.35 -7.49 20.73
CA VAL A 88 5.76 -8.07 22.02
C VAL A 88 4.60 -8.12 23.00
N ASP A 89 4.68 -9.04 23.97
CA ASP A 89 3.72 -9.12 25.06
C ASP A 89 3.65 -7.83 25.88
N ALA A 90 2.44 -7.38 26.21
CA ALA A 90 2.18 -6.18 26.97
C ALA A 90 1.34 -6.44 28.24
N GLY A 91 1.20 -7.71 28.65
CA GLY A 91 0.35 -8.14 29.77
C GLY A 91 -1.12 -8.31 29.38
N ASP A 92 -1.86 -9.11 30.15
CA ASP A 92 -3.30 -9.37 29.98
C ASP A 92 -3.69 -9.83 28.56
N GLY A 93 -2.80 -10.58 27.91
CA GLY A 93 -2.95 -11.03 26.51
C GLY A 93 -2.80 -9.92 25.48
N GLN A 94 -2.61 -8.66 25.90
CA GLN A 94 -2.37 -7.54 25.01
C GLN A 94 -0.98 -7.66 24.36
N LYS A 95 -0.87 -7.15 23.15
CA LYS A 95 0.40 -7.05 22.42
C LYS A 95 0.72 -5.60 22.14
N ARG A 96 2.01 -5.27 22.07
CA ARG A 96 2.49 -3.96 21.63
C ARG A 96 3.10 -4.10 20.25
N LEU A 97 2.44 -3.48 19.26
CA LEU A 97 3.00 -3.31 17.93
C LEU A 97 3.91 -2.08 17.94
N SER A 98 5.09 -2.23 17.38
CA SER A 98 6.06 -1.15 17.33
C SER A 98 7.00 -1.27 16.15
N TRP A 99 7.52 -0.13 15.71
CA TRP A 99 8.57 -0.07 14.71
C TRP A 99 9.46 1.15 14.91
N THR A 100 10.68 1.09 14.40
CA THR A 100 11.61 2.21 14.45
C THR A 100 11.57 3.02 13.17
N PHE A 101 11.71 4.33 13.26
CA PHE A 101 11.84 5.20 12.10
C PHE A 101 12.80 6.34 12.44
N GLU A 102 13.30 7.04 11.42
CA GLU A 102 14.19 8.17 11.59
C GLU A 102 13.47 9.48 11.24
N LYS A 103 13.62 10.49 12.11
CA LYS A 103 13.16 11.86 11.88
C LYS A 103 14.29 12.79 12.29
N GLU A 104 14.75 13.63 11.35
CA GLU A 104 15.81 14.63 11.59
C GLU A 104 17.11 14.04 12.19
N GLY A 105 17.51 12.85 11.76
CA GLY A 105 18.71 12.18 12.28
C GLY A 105 18.52 11.45 13.61
N ILE A 106 17.32 11.47 14.17
CA ILE A 106 16.98 10.82 15.44
C ILE A 106 16.17 9.56 15.16
N LYS A 107 16.65 8.43 15.68
CA LYS A 107 15.92 7.16 15.65
C LYS A 107 14.86 7.16 16.76
N LEU A 108 13.60 7.08 16.34
CA LEU A 108 12.42 7.05 17.20
C LEU A 108 11.70 5.71 17.07
N GLU A 109 10.79 5.43 17.98
CA GLU A 109 10.00 4.20 17.97
C GLU A 109 8.51 4.51 18.11
N TRP A 110 7.74 4.16 17.08
CA TRP A 110 6.29 4.24 17.09
C TRP A 110 5.74 3.01 17.80
N ARG A 111 4.76 3.18 18.70
CA ARG A 111 4.25 2.10 19.54
C ARG A 111 2.76 2.24 19.82
N TRP A 112 1.98 1.19 19.54
CA TRP A 112 0.58 1.09 19.92
C TRP A 112 0.26 -0.24 20.58
N LYS A 113 -0.71 -0.22 21.50
CA LYS A 113 -1.21 -1.42 22.17
C LYS A 113 -2.39 -1.99 21.40
N CYS A 114 -2.37 -3.30 21.20
CA CYS A 114 -3.43 -4.08 20.58
C CYS A 114 -4.03 -5.00 21.64
N LYS A 115 -5.35 -4.96 21.80
CA LYS A 115 -6.09 -5.80 22.74
C LYS A 115 -6.45 -7.12 22.08
N PRO A 116 -6.54 -8.24 22.82
CA PRO A 116 -7.05 -9.49 22.27
C PRO A 116 -8.41 -9.29 21.59
N ALA A 117 -8.59 -9.87 20.42
CA ALA A 117 -9.90 -9.91 19.78
C ALA A 117 -10.84 -10.79 20.60
N ALA A 118 -12.12 -10.42 20.67
CA ALA A 118 -13.14 -11.27 21.30
C ALA A 118 -13.38 -12.57 20.52
N ASP A 119 -13.16 -12.52 19.20
CA ASP A 119 -13.25 -13.67 18.30
C ASP A 119 -12.10 -13.64 17.30
N SER A 120 -11.00 -14.34 17.64
CA SER A 120 -9.81 -14.42 16.80
C SER A 120 -10.13 -14.98 15.41
N LYS A 121 -10.99 -16.01 15.33
CA LYS A 121 -11.32 -16.67 14.06
C LYS A 121 -11.99 -15.72 13.09
N ARG A 122 -12.94 -14.91 13.59
CA ARG A 122 -13.61 -13.91 12.77
C ARG A 122 -12.64 -12.84 12.25
N VAL A 123 -11.72 -12.36 13.09
CA VAL A 123 -10.73 -11.36 12.66
C VAL A 123 -9.79 -11.95 11.62
N THR A 124 -9.25 -13.15 11.86
CA THR A 124 -8.36 -13.84 10.92
C THR A 124 -9.07 -14.11 9.59
N ALA A 125 -10.31 -14.62 9.61
CA ALA A 125 -11.12 -14.81 8.39
C ALA A 125 -11.31 -13.49 7.63
N GLY A 126 -11.66 -12.40 8.32
CA GLY A 126 -11.82 -11.09 7.68
C GLY A 126 -10.54 -10.48 7.09
N ILE A 127 -9.36 -10.86 7.59
CA ILE A 127 -8.08 -10.52 6.97
C ILE A 127 -7.85 -11.37 5.71
N LEU A 128 -8.13 -12.67 5.77
CA LEU A 128 -8.00 -13.57 4.62
C LEU A 128 -8.98 -13.19 3.50
N ASP A 129 -10.23 -12.89 3.82
CA ASP A 129 -11.24 -12.44 2.86
C ASP A 129 -10.75 -11.18 2.13
N PHE A 130 -10.23 -10.19 2.88
CA PHE A 130 -9.66 -8.97 2.29
C PHE A 130 -8.51 -9.27 1.32
N LEU A 131 -7.60 -10.18 1.70
CA LEU A 131 -6.48 -10.58 0.84
C LEU A 131 -6.96 -11.32 -0.42
N MET A 132 -7.98 -12.17 -0.30
CA MET A 132 -8.57 -12.91 -1.42
C MET A 132 -9.29 -11.97 -2.39
N ASP A 133 -10.09 -11.04 -1.89
CA ASP A 133 -10.78 -10.03 -2.71
C ASP A 133 -9.80 -9.14 -3.45
N ALA A 134 -8.74 -8.68 -2.77
CA ALA A 134 -7.66 -7.91 -3.39
C ALA A 134 -6.94 -8.73 -4.47
N ASN A 135 -6.68 -10.01 -4.24
CA ASN A 135 -6.04 -10.89 -5.21
C ASN A 135 -6.88 -11.09 -6.48
N ILE A 136 -8.20 -11.33 -6.32
CA ILE A 136 -9.13 -11.46 -7.45
C ILE A 136 -9.14 -10.16 -8.26
N THR A 137 -9.30 -9.01 -7.59
CA THR A 137 -9.37 -7.69 -8.24
C THR A 137 -8.07 -7.37 -9.00
N LEU A 138 -6.91 -7.59 -8.37
CA LEU A 138 -5.61 -7.36 -9.02
C LEU A 138 -5.40 -8.29 -10.21
N SER A 139 -5.82 -9.55 -10.12
CA SER A 139 -5.70 -10.52 -11.21
C SER A 139 -6.51 -10.08 -12.43
N GLU A 140 -7.75 -9.64 -12.22
CA GLU A 140 -8.59 -9.09 -13.28
C GLU A 140 -7.99 -7.82 -13.89
N GLU A 141 -7.43 -6.93 -13.06
CA GLU A 141 -6.82 -5.71 -13.53
C GLU A 141 -5.56 -5.95 -14.37
N VAL A 142 -4.72 -6.92 -13.97
CA VAL A 142 -3.53 -7.33 -14.72
C VAL A 142 -3.92 -7.86 -16.10
N ILE A 143 -4.95 -8.72 -16.19
CA ILE A 143 -5.45 -9.24 -17.47
C ILE A 143 -5.93 -8.09 -18.36
N ARG A 144 -6.70 -7.15 -17.81
CA ARG A 144 -7.23 -6.00 -18.54
C ARG A 144 -6.12 -5.09 -19.05
N LYS A 145 -5.16 -4.73 -18.19
CA LYS A 145 -4.01 -3.88 -18.55
C LYS A 145 -3.11 -4.56 -19.57
N GLY A 146 -2.89 -5.87 -19.45
CA GLY A 146 -2.13 -6.66 -20.43
C GLY A 146 -2.72 -6.58 -21.83
N ARG A 147 -4.03 -6.80 -21.98
CA ARG A 147 -4.71 -6.68 -23.29
C ARG A 147 -4.60 -5.27 -23.88
N SER A 148 -4.73 -4.24 -23.04
CA SER A 148 -4.58 -2.85 -23.48
C SER A 148 -3.16 -2.55 -23.94
N PHE A 149 -2.15 -3.08 -23.24
CA PHE A 149 -0.75 -2.92 -23.60
C PHE A 149 -0.43 -3.58 -24.94
N ASP A 150 -0.88 -4.83 -25.15
CA ASP A 150 -0.66 -5.56 -26.41
C ASP A 150 -1.30 -4.83 -27.60
N ARG A 151 -2.50 -4.27 -27.40
CA ARG A 151 -3.17 -3.46 -28.42
C ARG A 151 -2.36 -2.19 -28.76
N LEU A 152 -1.95 -1.42 -27.75
CA LEU A 152 -1.17 -0.20 -27.97
C LEU A 152 0.17 -0.49 -28.64
N LYS A 153 0.81 -1.62 -28.27
CA LYS A 153 2.04 -2.07 -28.90
C LYS A 153 1.84 -2.37 -30.39
N ALA A 154 0.78 -3.10 -30.75
CA ALA A 154 0.47 -3.40 -32.15
C ALA A 154 0.18 -2.13 -32.97
N GLU A 155 -0.57 -1.18 -32.41
CA GLU A 155 -0.85 0.12 -33.04
C GLU A 155 0.45 0.93 -33.25
N ALA A 156 1.36 0.93 -32.27
CA ALA A 156 2.66 1.59 -32.37
C ALA A 156 3.57 0.96 -33.44
N GLU A 157 3.62 -0.37 -33.52
CA GLU A 157 4.37 -1.10 -34.55
C GLU A 157 3.83 -0.81 -35.95
N GLN A 158 2.50 -0.74 -36.12
CA GLN A 158 1.88 -0.37 -37.39
C GLN A 158 2.22 1.07 -37.79
N CYS A 159 2.17 2.01 -36.84
CA CYS A 159 2.53 3.41 -37.07
C CYS A 159 4.00 3.55 -37.49
N LEU A 160 4.91 2.81 -36.83
CA LEU A 160 6.33 2.78 -37.17
C LEU A 160 6.54 2.28 -38.60
N ALA A 161 5.96 1.13 -38.96
CA ALA A 161 6.07 0.56 -40.30
C ALA A 161 5.52 1.51 -41.38
N GLN A 162 4.41 2.21 -41.08
CA GLN A 162 3.84 3.21 -41.98
C GLN A 162 4.77 4.43 -42.14
N SER A 163 5.37 4.91 -41.05
CA SER A 163 6.33 6.02 -41.08
C SER A 163 7.59 5.69 -41.89
N GLU A 164 8.16 4.49 -41.70
CA GLU A 164 9.32 4.03 -42.47
C GLU A 164 9.02 3.96 -43.97
N LYS A 165 7.85 3.44 -44.33
CA LYS A 165 7.38 3.40 -45.72
C LYS A 165 7.26 4.81 -46.31
N PHE A 166 6.60 5.74 -45.62
CA PHE A 166 6.46 7.11 -46.10
C PHE A 166 7.81 7.83 -46.25
N SER A 167 8.76 7.59 -45.34
CA SER A 167 10.11 8.16 -45.44
C SER A 167 10.82 7.69 -46.72
N LYS A 168 10.74 6.40 -47.02
CA LYS A 168 11.34 5.83 -48.23
C LYS A 168 10.68 6.36 -49.51
N GLU A 169 9.35 6.41 -49.55
CA GLU A 169 8.62 6.97 -50.70
C GLU A 169 8.97 8.44 -50.94
N LYS A 170 9.17 9.22 -49.87
CA LYS A 170 9.62 10.61 -49.94
C LYS A 170 11.03 10.73 -50.54
N GLU A 171 11.98 9.92 -50.07
CA GLU A 171 13.35 9.91 -50.62
C GLU A 171 13.37 9.57 -52.12
N GLU A 172 12.59 8.56 -52.53
CA GLU A 172 12.45 8.18 -53.94
C GLU A 172 11.86 9.31 -54.79
N PHE A 173 10.84 10.00 -54.27
CA PHE A 173 10.20 11.13 -54.93
C PHE A 173 11.15 12.33 -55.08
N GLU A 174 11.86 12.70 -54.01
CA GLU A 174 12.85 13.78 -54.03
C GLU A 174 13.97 13.49 -55.04
N ALA A 175 14.52 12.27 -55.04
CA ALA A 175 15.56 11.86 -55.99
C ALA A 175 15.08 11.92 -57.46
N ALA A 176 13.81 11.61 -57.72
CA ALA A 176 13.23 11.70 -59.06
C ALA A 176 13.05 13.14 -59.54
N ILE A 177 12.73 14.08 -58.64
CA ILE A 177 12.64 15.51 -58.95
C ILE A 177 14.02 16.08 -59.27
N TYR A 178 15.03 15.83 -58.41
CA TYR A 178 16.37 16.39 -58.60
C TYR A 178 17.10 15.87 -59.85
N LYS A 179 16.70 14.71 -60.40
CA LYS A 179 17.24 14.20 -61.68
C LYS A 179 16.61 14.83 -62.93
N LYS A 180 15.47 15.52 -62.81
CA LYS A 180 14.75 16.16 -63.93
C LYS A 180 15.10 17.65 -64.13
N SER A 181 15.83 18.23 -63.19
CA SER A 181 16.42 19.59 -63.24
C SER A 181 17.89 19.52 -63.64
#